data_AF-A3LZJ6-F1
#
_entry.id   AF-A3LZJ6-F1
#
_cell.length_a   1.000
_cell.length_b   1.000
_cell.length_c   1.000
_cell.angle_alpha   90.00
_cell.angle_beta   90.00
_cell.angle_gamma   90.00
#
_symmetry.space_group_name_H-M   'P 1'
#
loop_
_entity.id
_entity.type
_entity.pdbx_description
1 polymer ?
#
loop_
_entity_poly.entity_id
_entity_poly.type
_entity_poly.pdbx_seq_one_letter_code
_entity_poly.pdbx_strand_id
1 'polypeptide(L)'
;KPSFNYDLDLFLLTKQYLDTKNHHGLALLARQKGIPPFLRFKVWPILLKYHPFVLNPSNSSNSSSSNSSSKNELEEIRQKIKKDLRKYIQRLKYSSSILNISEVEHEMFNILESSVLKFTLKWGKIIKYDPSLTWIALNLAEWFPPIPKSAWVLRGRDSSSPDNALIINIFDDYSNYIDNISDLQTYLHELVEDERISSMSFHDVYERLVLVLLHSPEQKKKNSGSSKDHSFLPPKKINKSVLPINGGTIEERVSFFIYCLRKLLPELSQFFHEEQILNKFGSSDDEWLIWWLKFGGAKVWSKYDRGRIWDLLLGWRLKNPKKNTLYYVEKLDNIDKKSLAKLGPDIFWSLSNDESYGASKPNNDMRRNSFKDLVEELNNDLLLSKLDTKTDSSTLSSRRASEASSTTSAVSQSTASSQTTIGDVAVPFSKLDAHIELIFISLALLKSKENLLVELDQHEIRQLLSRLPSKSYKYKQKKQFVKSSSDKTNDNTYNIIISNDSQHNHKVDFMDNIINEAGELWRKWLWSEMIEDS
;
A
#
# COMPACT_ATOMS: atom_id res chain seq x y z
N LYS A 1 18.99 10.98 14.15
CA LYS A 1 17.51 10.92 14.03
C LYS A 1 17.18 10.83 12.54
N PRO A 2 16.13 10.10 12.12
CA PRO A 2 15.72 10.07 10.73
C PRO A 2 15.31 11.48 10.24
N SER A 3 15.56 11.75 8.96
CA SER A 3 14.98 12.93 8.30
C SER A 3 13.50 12.66 8.04
N PHE A 4 12.63 13.56 8.49
CA PHE A 4 11.19 13.48 8.29
C PHE A 4 10.67 14.85 7.90
N ASN A 5 9.75 14.84 6.93
CA ASN A 5 9.11 16.00 6.37
C ASN A 5 7.72 15.59 5.90
N TYR A 6 6.72 16.43 6.15
CA TYR A 6 5.34 16.18 5.76
C TYR A 6 4.64 17.52 5.50
N ASP A 7 3.77 17.57 4.50
CA ASP A 7 3.02 18.79 4.18
C ASP A 7 2.08 19.15 5.35
N LEU A 8 2.19 20.38 5.86
CA LEU A 8 1.46 20.82 7.03
C LEU A 8 -0.06 20.79 6.82
N ASP A 9 -0.55 21.17 5.64
CA ASP A 9 -2.00 21.15 5.35
C ASP A 9 -2.50 19.70 5.36
N LEU A 10 -1.75 18.77 4.76
CA LEU A 10 -2.10 17.35 4.78
C LEU A 10 -1.96 16.72 6.18
N PHE A 11 -1.01 17.20 6.99
CA PHE A 11 -0.89 16.80 8.39
C PHE A 11 -2.13 17.19 9.20
N LEU A 12 -2.55 18.46 9.09
CA LEU A 12 -3.75 18.96 9.76
C LEU A 12 -5.01 18.21 9.29
N LEU A 13 -5.10 17.92 7.99
CA LEU A 13 -6.16 17.10 7.44
C LEU A 13 -6.15 15.67 8.00
N THR A 14 -4.96 15.07 8.18
CA THR A 14 -4.79 13.76 8.83
C THR A 14 -5.29 13.80 10.27
N LYS A 15 -4.94 14.85 11.02
CA LYS A 15 -5.39 15.07 12.41
C LYS A 15 -6.92 15.16 12.46
N GLN A 16 -7.52 16.00 11.62
CA GLN A 16 -8.98 16.14 11.53
C GLN A 16 -9.66 14.80 11.26
N TYR A 17 -9.21 14.04 10.26
CA TYR A 17 -9.81 12.74 9.95
C TYR A 17 -9.56 11.68 11.04
N LEU A 18 -8.48 11.81 11.81
CA LEU A 18 -8.25 10.93 12.96
C LEU A 18 -9.26 11.22 14.08
N ASP A 19 -9.47 12.50 14.40
CA ASP A 19 -10.41 12.94 15.43
C ASP A 19 -11.86 12.58 15.07
N THR A 20 -12.25 12.72 13.79
CA THR A 20 -13.58 12.35 13.29
C THR A 20 -13.72 10.87 12.95
N LYS A 21 -12.63 10.08 13.06
CA LYS A 21 -12.55 8.67 12.63
C LYS A 21 -12.97 8.47 11.16
N ASN A 22 -12.71 9.45 10.32
CA ASN A 22 -13.02 9.40 8.90
C ASN A 22 -12.06 8.44 8.18
N HIS A 23 -12.42 7.15 8.15
CA HIS A 23 -11.63 6.11 7.51
C HIS A 23 -11.46 6.31 5.99
N HIS A 24 -12.41 6.96 5.30
CA HIS A 24 -12.27 7.27 3.87
C HIS A 24 -11.17 8.32 3.65
N GLY A 25 -11.16 9.37 4.46
CA GLY A 25 -10.13 10.40 4.44
C GLY A 25 -8.75 9.86 4.80
N LEU A 26 -8.66 9.06 5.87
CA LEU A 26 -7.41 8.41 6.27
C LEU A 26 -6.88 7.44 5.20
N ALA A 27 -7.76 6.68 4.55
CA ALA A 27 -7.35 5.77 3.46
C ALA A 27 -6.82 6.54 2.25
N LEU A 28 -7.41 7.70 1.92
CA LEU A 28 -6.93 8.58 0.84
C LEU A 28 -5.50 9.03 1.12
N LEU A 29 -5.26 9.56 2.32
CA LEU A 29 -3.96 10.09 2.74
C LEU A 29 -2.90 8.99 2.79
N ALA A 30 -3.22 7.85 3.43
CA ALA A 30 -2.33 6.71 3.53
C ALA A 30 -1.85 6.22 2.16
N ARG A 31 -2.78 6.18 1.19
CA ARG A 31 -2.47 5.77 -0.17
C ARG A 31 -1.59 6.78 -0.90
N GLN A 32 -2.02 8.03 -0.97
CA GLN A 32 -1.38 9.03 -1.84
C GLN A 32 -0.06 9.58 -1.28
N LYS A 33 0.02 9.81 0.04
CA LYS A 33 1.17 10.49 0.67
C LYS A 33 1.77 9.74 1.86
N GLY A 34 1.21 8.58 2.21
CA GLY A 34 1.59 7.86 3.42
C GLY A 34 1.08 8.53 4.69
N ILE A 35 1.23 7.84 5.81
CA ILE A 35 0.84 8.34 7.13
C ILE A 35 2.08 8.80 7.89
N PRO A 36 2.03 9.97 8.58
CA PRO A 36 3.10 10.36 9.50
C PRO A 36 3.46 9.20 10.43
N PRO A 37 4.73 8.78 10.50
CA PRO A 37 5.08 7.52 11.15
C PRO A 37 4.63 7.39 12.61
N PHE A 38 4.67 8.50 13.34
CA PHE A 38 4.22 8.60 14.73
C PHE A 38 2.70 8.62 14.90
N LEU A 39 1.90 8.67 13.83
CA LEU A 39 0.43 8.53 13.86
C LEU A 39 -0.07 7.14 13.43
N ARG A 40 0.81 6.31 12.85
CA ARG A 40 0.44 4.96 12.36
C ARG A 40 -0.24 4.11 13.44
N PHE A 41 0.20 4.23 14.68
CA PHE A 41 -0.35 3.45 15.80
C PHE A 41 -1.85 3.70 16.05
N LYS A 42 -2.41 4.83 15.62
CA LYS A 42 -3.87 5.10 15.70
C LYS A 42 -4.56 5.01 14.35
N VAL A 43 -3.88 5.37 13.27
CA VAL A 43 -4.46 5.33 11.92
C VAL A 43 -4.60 3.89 11.41
N TRP A 44 -3.57 3.05 11.53
CA TRP A 44 -3.60 1.68 11.00
C TRP A 44 -4.75 0.83 11.57
N PRO A 45 -5.05 0.85 12.89
CA PRO A 45 -6.22 0.16 13.42
C PRO A 45 -7.52 0.57 12.73
N ILE A 46 -7.75 1.87 12.52
CA ILE A 46 -8.95 2.38 11.84
C ILE A 46 -9.01 1.84 10.41
N LEU A 47 -7.92 1.96 9.64
CA LEU A 47 -7.87 1.45 8.27
C LEU A 47 -8.13 -0.06 8.21
N LEU A 48 -7.47 -0.84 9.06
CA LEU A 48 -7.60 -2.29 9.13
C LEU A 48 -9.02 -2.73 9.52
N LYS A 49 -9.73 -1.97 10.37
CA LYS A 49 -11.12 -2.27 10.75
C LYS A 49 -12.07 -2.22 9.55
N TYR A 50 -11.81 -1.34 8.58
CA TYR A 50 -12.67 -1.12 7.41
C TYR A 50 -12.05 -1.66 6.11
N HIS A 51 -10.88 -2.30 6.19
CA HIS A 51 -10.16 -2.75 5.00
C HIS A 51 -10.95 -3.85 4.27
N PRO A 52 -11.12 -3.77 2.93
CA PRO A 52 -11.92 -4.75 2.18
C PRO A 52 -11.49 -6.21 2.40
N PHE A 53 -10.19 -6.50 2.42
CA PHE A 53 -9.67 -7.85 2.67
C PHE A 53 -9.89 -8.37 4.08
N VAL A 54 -10.17 -7.49 5.05
CA VAL A 54 -10.51 -7.86 6.43
C VAL A 54 -12.01 -8.12 6.55
N LEU A 55 -12.83 -7.30 5.87
CA LEU A 55 -14.28 -7.46 5.85
C LEU A 55 -14.70 -8.72 5.07
N ASN A 56 -13.98 -9.05 3.99
CA ASN A 56 -14.23 -10.20 3.14
C ASN A 56 -12.93 -11.00 2.92
N PRO A 57 -12.46 -11.76 3.92
CA PRO A 57 -11.23 -12.53 3.80
C PRO A 57 -11.43 -13.68 2.80
N SER A 58 -10.77 -13.57 1.65
CA SER A 58 -10.71 -14.64 0.64
C SER A 58 -9.43 -15.42 0.87
N ASN A 59 -9.49 -16.51 1.64
CA ASN A 59 -8.31 -17.33 1.96
C ASN A 59 -8.57 -18.79 1.55
N SER A 60 -7.64 -19.39 0.81
CA SER A 60 -7.74 -20.74 0.23
C SER A 60 -7.88 -21.83 1.28
N SER A 61 -9.00 -22.57 1.27
CA SER A 61 -9.11 -23.83 2.00
C SER A 61 -8.79 -25.02 1.09
N ASN A 62 -7.80 -25.83 1.45
CA ASN A 62 -7.65 -27.18 0.93
C ASN A 62 -7.60 -28.16 2.10
N SER A 63 -8.34 -29.27 1.94
CA SER A 63 -8.40 -30.47 2.78
C SER A 63 -9.39 -30.46 3.96
N SER A 64 -10.49 -31.19 3.71
CA SER A 64 -11.14 -32.20 4.56
C SER A 64 -11.08 -32.04 6.07
N SER A 65 -12.27 -31.89 6.65
CA SER A 65 -12.64 -32.11 8.04
C SER A 65 -11.89 -33.28 8.70
N SER A 66 -10.93 -32.95 9.55
CA SER A 66 -10.49 -33.79 10.66
C SER A 66 -10.37 -32.94 11.92
N ASN A 67 -11.03 -33.43 12.97
CA ASN A 67 -11.18 -32.81 14.27
C ASN A 67 -9.87 -32.82 15.07
N SER A 68 -9.76 -31.85 15.99
CA SER A 68 -8.79 -31.71 17.08
C SER A 68 -7.31 -31.69 16.68
N SER A 69 -6.76 -30.50 16.41
CA SER A 69 -5.33 -30.23 16.57
C SER A 69 -4.92 -30.66 17.98
N SER A 70 -4.07 -31.68 18.07
CA SER A 70 -3.65 -32.26 19.35
C SER A 70 -2.94 -31.21 20.21
N LYS A 71 -3.08 -31.27 21.54
CA LYS A 71 -2.37 -30.36 22.46
C LYS A 71 -0.85 -30.32 22.20
N ASN A 72 -0.29 -31.41 21.69
CA ASN A 72 1.12 -31.53 21.32
C ASN A 72 1.48 -30.63 20.13
N GLU A 73 0.68 -30.61 19.07
CA GLU A 73 0.91 -29.76 17.89
C GLU A 73 0.90 -28.26 18.27
N LEU A 74 0.01 -27.88 19.19
CA LEU A 74 -0.07 -26.50 19.67
C LEU A 74 1.18 -26.09 20.46
N GLU A 75 1.66 -26.97 21.35
CA GLU A 75 2.86 -26.70 22.12
C GLU A 75 4.09 -26.65 21.20
N GLU A 76 4.17 -27.50 20.17
CA GLU A 76 5.22 -27.41 19.15
C GLU A 76 5.22 -26.08 18.41
N ILE A 77 4.04 -25.59 17.99
CA ILE A 77 3.90 -24.27 17.36
C ILE A 77 4.36 -23.17 18.32
N ARG A 78 3.95 -23.23 19.58
CA ARG A 78 4.37 -22.27 20.60
C ARG A 78 5.88 -22.24 20.78
N GLN A 79 6.53 -23.41 20.82
CA GLN A 79 7.99 -23.51 20.92
C GLN A 79 8.69 -22.96 19.66
N LYS A 80 8.12 -23.16 18.47
CA LYS A 80 8.63 -22.56 17.23
C LYS A 80 8.55 -21.03 17.27
N ILE A 81 7.42 -20.46 17.70
CA ILE A 81 7.25 -19.01 17.87
C ILE A 81 8.29 -18.46 18.86
N LYS A 82 8.43 -19.09 20.05
CA LYS A 82 9.43 -18.72 21.05
C LYS A 82 10.85 -18.75 20.49
N LYS A 83 11.20 -19.80 19.73
CA LYS A 83 12.52 -19.94 19.11
C LYS A 83 12.79 -18.79 18.13
N ASP A 84 11.79 -18.40 17.33
CA ASP A 84 11.94 -17.33 16.35
C ASP A 84 12.07 -15.95 17.00
N LEU A 85 11.30 -15.67 18.06
CA LEU A 85 11.46 -14.44 18.86
C LEU A 85 12.83 -14.39 19.57
N ARG A 86 13.30 -15.51 20.15
CA ARG A 86 14.63 -15.58 20.76
C ARG A 86 15.75 -15.32 19.75
N LYS A 87 15.64 -15.85 18.53
CA LYS A 87 16.61 -15.56 17.46
C LYS A 87 16.64 -14.07 17.12
N TYR A 88 15.50 -13.40 17.13
CA TYR A 88 15.45 -11.95 16.92
C TYR A 88 16.19 -11.21 18.05
N ILE A 89 15.92 -11.55 19.31
CA ILE A 89 16.59 -10.95 20.47
C ILE A 89 18.10 -11.19 20.41
N GLN A 90 18.53 -12.42 20.14
CA GLN A 90 19.94 -12.81 20.00
C GLN A 90 20.71 -12.01 18.94
N ARG A 91 20.02 -11.60 17.88
CA ARG A 91 20.64 -10.78 16.82
C ARG A 91 20.89 -9.34 17.26
N LEU A 92 20.12 -8.84 18.22
CA LEU A 92 20.20 -7.45 18.68
C LEU A 92 20.98 -7.31 19.99
N LYS A 93 20.79 -8.25 20.91
CA LYS A 93 21.59 -8.43 22.12
C LYS A 93 22.52 -9.60 21.84
N TYR A 94 23.80 -9.33 21.56
CA TYR A 94 24.85 -10.35 21.46
C TYR A 94 24.66 -11.43 22.53
N SER A 95 24.96 -12.70 22.21
CA SER A 95 24.51 -13.87 23.00
C SER A 95 24.73 -13.80 24.52
N SER A 96 25.72 -13.04 25.00
CA SER A 96 25.98 -12.80 26.43
C SER A 96 24.98 -11.86 27.13
N SER A 97 24.26 -11.02 26.40
CA SER A 97 23.34 -9.99 26.92
C SER A 97 21.86 -10.40 26.91
N ILE A 98 21.53 -11.61 26.47
CA ILE A 98 20.14 -12.13 26.46
C ILE A 98 19.55 -12.19 27.86
N LEU A 99 20.39 -12.34 28.89
CA LEU A 99 19.97 -12.44 30.29
C LEU A 99 19.49 -11.09 30.87
N ASN A 100 19.79 -9.97 30.19
CA ASN A 100 19.45 -8.62 30.64
C ASN A 100 18.29 -8.03 29.81
N ILE A 101 17.16 -8.76 29.75
CA ILE A 101 15.90 -8.24 29.18
C ILE A 101 15.12 -7.58 30.30
N SER A 102 14.74 -6.31 30.12
CA SER A 102 13.90 -5.61 31.11
C SER A 102 12.51 -6.23 31.19
N GLU A 103 11.81 -6.01 32.31
CA GLU A 103 10.44 -6.52 32.50
C GLU A 103 9.49 -6.03 31.39
N VAL A 104 9.61 -4.77 30.98
CA VAL A 104 8.83 -4.16 29.89
C VAL A 104 9.12 -4.82 28.55
N GLU A 105 10.39 -5.08 28.23
CA GLU A 105 10.77 -5.82 27.01
C GLU A 105 10.19 -7.25 27.06
N HIS A 106 10.25 -7.92 28.21
CA HIS A 106 9.73 -9.27 28.39
C HIS A 106 8.20 -9.32 28.22
N GLU A 107 7.47 -8.38 28.82
CA GLU A 107 6.03 -8.22 28.62
C GLU A 107 5.68 -8.03 27.14
N MET A 108 6.41 -7.15 26.45
CA MET A 108 6.23 -6.91 25.02
C MET A 108 6.34 -8.22 24.22
N PHE A 109 7.44 -8.97 24.39
CA PHE A 109 7.63 -10.24 23.67
C PHE A 109 6.58 -11.31 24.02
N ASN A 110 6.05 -11.32 25.25
CA ASN A 110 4.93 -12.20 25.62
C ASN A 110 3.64 -11.85 24.87
N ILE A 111 3.36 -10.56 24.69
CA ILE A 111 2.20 -10.09 23.89
C ILE A 111 2.36 -10.50 22.43
N LEU A 112 3.57 -10.37 21.87
CA LEU A 112 3.88 -10.82 20.51
C LEU A 112 3.67 -12.34 20.37
N GLU A 113 4.25 -13.14 21.27
CA GLU A 113 4.09 -14.59 21.29
C GLU A 113 2.61 -14.98 21.34
N SER A 114 1.86 -14.40 22.28
CA SER A 114 0.43 -14.66 22.46
C SER A 114 -0.38 -14.29 21.21
N SER A 115 -0.05 -13.18 20.57
CA SER A 115 -0.77 -12.69 19.39
C SER A 115 -0.57 -13.59 18.17
N VAL A 116 0.66 -14.04 17.92
CA VAL A 116 0.98 -15.00 16.84
C VAL A 116 0.33 -16.36 17.12
N LEU A 117 0.37 -16.83 18.36
CA LEU A 117 -0.25 -18.09 18.77
C LEU A 117 -1.77 -18.05 18.60
N LYS A 118 -2.43 -16.99 19.07
CA LYS A 118 -3.88 -16.79 18.91
C LYS A 118 -4.29 -16.73 17.43
N PHE A 119 -3.52 -16.03 16.60
CA PHE A 119 -3.75 -16.02 15.16
C PHE A 119 -3.66 -17.42 14.57
N THR A 120 -2.59 -18.16 14.90
CA THR A 120 -2.39 -19.53 14.42
C THR A 120 -3.49 -20.47 14.91
N LEU A 121 -4.01 -20.28 16.11
CA LEU A 121 -5.15 -21.05 16.63
C LEU A 121 -6.43 -20.77 15.84
N LYS A 122 -6.68 -19.50 15.51
CA LYS A 122 -7.90 -19.06 14.80
C LYS A 122 -7.86 -19.41 13.31
N TRP A 123 -6.73 -19.14 12.66
CA TRP A 123 -6.55 -19.22 11.21
C TRP A 123 -5.70 -20.41 10.76
N GLY A 124 -5.17 -21.23 11.67
CA GLY A 124 -4.26 -22.36 11.40
C GLY A 124 -4.82 -23.47 10.51
N LYS A 125 -6.14 -23.51 10.30
CA LYS A 125 -6.76 -24.37 9.31
C LYS A 125 -6.46 -23.92 7.88
N ILE A 126 -6.32 -22.62 7.68
CA ILE A 126 -6.16 -21.97 6.38
C ILE A 126 -4.72 -21.50 6.17
N ILE A 127 -4.13 -20.89 7.20
CA ILE A 127 -2.77 -20.33 7.20
C ILE A 127 -1.95 -21.09 8.24
N LYS A 128 -1.15 -22.06 7.78
CA LYS A 128 -0.25 -22.81 8.65
C LYS A 128 0.83 -21.91 9.24
N TYR A 129 1.34 -22.28 10.42
CA TYR A 129 2.44 -21.54 11.03
C TYR A 129 3.66 -21.58 10.13
N ASP A 130 4.17 -20.38 9.83
CA ASP A 130 5.43 -20.14 9.14
C ASP A 130 6.18 -19.04 9.92
N PRO A 131 7.53 -19.08 10.03
CA PRO A 131 8.30 -18.06 10.73
C PRO A 131 8.03 -16.62 10.27
N SER A 132 7.53 -16.41 9.05
CA SER A 132 7.04 -15.12 8.55
C SER A 132 5.96 -14.50 9.41
N LEU A 133 5.08 -15.29 10.04
CA LEU A 133 4.04 -14.77 10.93
C LEU A 133 4.65 -14.05 12.15
N THR A 134 5.74 -14.60 12.68
CA THR A 134 6.51 -13.99 13.76
C THR A 134 7.21 -12.71 13.29
N TRP A 135 7.75 -12.70 12.05
CA TRP A 135 8.28 -11.47 11.45
C TRP A 135 7.22 -10.40 11.30
N ILE A 136 6.02 -10.71 10.80
CA ILE A 136 4.94 -9.71 10.68
C ILE A 136 4.62 -9.09 12.05
N ALA A 137 4.58 -9.90 13.12
CA ALA A 137 4.35 -9.38 14.48
C ALA A 137 5.46 -8.44 14.94
N LEU A 138 6.72 -8.83 14.79
CA LEU A 138 7.88 -7.98 15.12
C LEU A 138 7.81 -6.65 14.37
N ASN A 139 7.49 -6.68 13.08
CA ASN A 139 7.43 -5.51 12.23
C ASN A 139 6.23 -4.60 12.50
N LEU A 140 5.10 -5.15 12.95
CA LEU A 140 3.98 -4.36 13.45
C LEU A 140 4.36 -3.69 14.77
N ALA A 141 5.03 -4.40 15.66
CA ALA A 141 5.50 -3.87 16.95
C ALA A 141 6.54 -2.74 16.81
N GLU A 142 7.13 -2.55 15.63
CA GLU A 142 7.96 -1.38 15.32
C GLU A 142 7.16 -0.07 15.15
N TRP A 143 5.84 -0.16 14.91
CA TRP A 143 4.97 0.98 14.61
C TRP A 143 3.73 1.08 15.51
N PHE A 144 3.24 -0.05 16.02
CA PHE A 144 2.07 -0.15 16.88
C PHE A 144 2.51 -0.71 18.25
N PRO A 145 2.38 0.07 19.35
CA PRO A 145 2.79 -0.35 20.69
C PRO A 145 2.08 -1.63 21.13
N PRO A 146 2.81 -2.72 21.46
CA PRO A 146 2.19 -3.94 21.95
C PRO A 146 1.56 -3.80 23.32
N ILE A 147 2.21 -3.02 24.20
CA ILE A 147 1.72 -2.73 25.55
C ILE A 147 0.65 -1.63 25.44
N PRO A 148 -0.59 -1.87 25.91
CA PRO A 148 -1.66 -0.87 25.88
C PRO A 148 -1.26 0.43 26.57
N LYS A 149 -1.78 1.57 26.10
CA LYS A 149 -1.55 2.89 26.72
C LYS A 149 -0.07 3.23 26.87
N SER A 150 0.72 2.86 25.86
CA SER A 150 2.14 3.16 25.84
C SER A 150 2.56 3.65 24.46
N ALA A 151 3.66 4.39 24.42
CA ALA A 151 4.33 4.80 23.18
C ALA A 151 5.53 3.88 22.84
N TRP A 152 5.71 2.78 23.59
CA TRP A 152 6.86 1.90 23.48
C TRP A 152 6.71 0.94 22.29
N VAL A 153 7.64 1.04 21.35
CA VAL A 153 7.71 0.21 20.14
C VAL A 153 9.07 -0.46 20.01
N LEU A 154 9.15 -1.49 19.19
CA LEU A 154 10.43 -2.08 18.82
C LEU A 154 11.25 -1.09 17.97
N ARG A 155 12.53 -1.01 18.30
CA ARG A 155 13.51 -0.20 17.55
C ARG A 155 13.70 -0.71 16.12
N GLY A 156 13.53 -2.02 15.94
CA GLY A 156 13.73 -2.73 14.69
C GLY A 156 15.16 -3.22 14.49
N ARG A 157 15.32 -4.14 13.55
CA ARG A 157 16.55 -4.96 13.43
C ARG A 157 17.80 -4.23 12.96
N ASP A 158 17.65 -3.11 12.25
CA ASP A 158 18.74 -2.40 11.56
C ASP A 158 19.28 -1.20 12.38
N SER A 159 18.75 -1.01 13.60
CA SER A 159 19.06 0.11 14.47
C SER A 159 19.85 -0.37 15.70
N SER A 160 21.14 -0.06 15.75
CA SER A 160 21.99 -0.32 16.92
C SER A 160 21.77 0.74 18.00
N SER A 161 21.54 0.32 19.26
CA SER A 161 21.57 1.21 20.43
C SER A 161 22.92 1.11 21.14
N PRO A 162 23.50 2.21 21.66
CA PRO A 162 24.63 2.13 22.58
C PRO A 162 24.31 1.24 23.81
N ASP A 163 23.06 1.27 24.27
CA ASP A 163 22.62 0.52 25.45
C ASP A 163 22.01 -0.85 25.13
N ASN A 164 22.09 -1.30 23.87
CA ASN A 164 21.43 -2.52 23.38
C ASN A 164 19.91 -2.64 23.70
N ALA A 165 19.24 -1.52 23.98
CA ALA A 165 17.80 -1.46 24.22
C ALA A 165 17.00 -1.89 22.97
N LEU A 166 16.03 -2.81 23.16
CA LEU A 166 15.19 -3.35 22.08
C LEU A 166 14.00 -2.44 21.77
N ILE A 167 13.61 -1.62 22.73
CA ILE A 167 12.46 -0.73 22.67
C ILE A 167 12.89 0.74 22.62
N ILE A 168 12.02 1.58 22.05
CA ILE A 168 12.14 3.04 21.99
C ILE A 168 10.76 3.67 22.11
N ASN A 169 10.68 4.95 22.49
CA ASN A 169 9.45 5.71 22.35
C ASN A 169 9.31 6.11 20.87
N ILE A 170 8.14 5.85 20.27
CA ILE A 170 7.89 6.11 18.85
C ILE A 170 8.05 7.60 18.47
N PHE A 171 7.90 8.52 19.43
CA PHE A 171 8.02 9.96 19.21
C PHE A 171 9.47 10.45 19.16
N ASP A 172 10.41 9.76 19.83
CA ASP A 172 11.80 10.23 19.97
C ASP A 172 12.48 10.45 18.62
N ASP A 173 12.24 9.55 17.67
CA ASP A 173 12.78 9.61 16.31
C ASP A 173 12.30 10.84 15.53
N TYR A 174 11.17 11.44 15.93
CA TYR A 174 10.51 12.56 15.24
C TYR A 174 10.38 13.82 16.09
N SER A 175 10.98 13.84 17.28
CA SER A 175 10.97 14.99 18.21
C SER A 175 11.18 16.33 17.52
N ASN A 176 12.18 16.45 16.64
CA ASN A 176 12.44 17.71 15.94
C ASN A 176 11.27 18.21 15.07
N TYR A 177 10.47 17.33 14.46
CA TYR A 177 9.26 17.73 13.74
C TYR A 177 8.14 18.07 14.74
N ILE A 178 8.02 17.25 15.80
CA ILE A 178 6.97 17.39 16.81
C ILE A 178 7.12 18.69 17.60
N ASP A 179 8.34 19.04 18.00
CA ASP A 179 8.67 20.24 18.77
C ASP A 179 8.44 21.54 17.98
N ASN A 180 8.48 21.46 16.64
CA ASN A 180 8.26 22.60 15.75
C ASN A 180 6.79 22.88 15.44
N ILE A 181 5.86 22.00 15.84
CA ILE A 181 4.42 22.19 15.68
C ILE A 181 3.81 22.43 17.05
N SER A 182 3.20 23.61 17.23
CA SER A 182 2.54 24.00 18.47
C SER A 182 1.53 22.96 18.94
N ASP A 183 1.59 22.64 20.23
CA ASP A 183 0.71 21.69 20.95
C ASP A 183 0.70 20.25 20.42
N LEU A 184 1.59 19.89 19.48
CA LEU A 184 1.61 18.54 18.91
C LEU A 184 2.08 17.49 19.92
N GLN A 185 3.11 17.79 20.71
CA GLN A 185 3.59 16.88 21.75
C GLN A 185 2.46 16.53 22.75
N THR A 186 1.73 17.54 23.22
CA THR A 186 0.59 17.39 24.14
C THR A 186 -0.51 16.54 23.51
N TYR A 187 -0.90 16.87 22.26
CA TYR A 187 -1.88 16.09 21.52
C TYR A 187 -1.47 14.62 21.36
N LEU A 188 -0.20 14.34 21.05
CA LEU A 188 0.29 12.96 20.89
C LEU A 188 0.26 12.17 22.21
N HIS A 189 0.58 12.81 23.35
CA HIS A 189 0.48 12.17 24.65
C HIS A 189 -0.98 11.86 25.02
N GLU A 190 -1.90 12.79 24.81
CA GLU A 190 -3.34 12.54 25.00
C GLU A 190 -3.85 11.42 24.08
N LEU A 191 -3.37 11.42 22.84
CA LEU A 191 -3.75 10.43 21.84
C LEU A 191 -3.36 9.00 22.24
N VAL A 192 -2.22 8.80 22.90
CA VAL A 192 -1.80 7.46 23.41
C VAL A 192 -2.85 6.87 24.33
N GLU A 193 -3.38 7.68 25.25
CA GLU A 193 -4.38 7.27 26.24
C GLU A 193 -5.82 7.24 25.67
N ASP A 194 -6.07 7.87 24.53
CA ASP A 194 -7.42 7.99 23.97
C ASP A 194 -7.94 6.67 23.36
N GLU A 195 -8.69 5.91 24.16
CA GLU A 195 -9.40 4.69 23.74
C GLU A 195 -10.61 4.98 22.84
N ARG A 196 -11.13 6.22 22.81
CA ARG A 196 -12.30 6.57 22.00
C ARG A 196 -11.96 6.45 20.52
N ILE A 197 -10.76 6.83 20.10
CA ILE A 197 -10.32 6.81 18.69
C ILE A 197 -10.16 5.37 18.19
N SER A 198 -9.46 4.53 18.95
CA SER A 198 -9.33 3.10 18.69
C SER A 198 -9.01 2.34 19.97
N SER A 199 -9.76 1.29 20.24
CA SER A 199 -9.59 0.37 21.38
C SER A 199 -9.04 -1.00 20.98
N MET A 200 -8.53 -1.15 19.74
CA MET A 200 -8.01 -2.43 19.25
C MET A 200 -6.70 -2.80 19.96
N SER A 201 -6.62 -4.05 20.42
CA SER A 201 -5.39 -4.60 21.01
C SER A 201 -4.34 -4.90 19.94
N PHE A 202 -3.09 -5.13 20.35
CA PHE A 202 -2.04 -5.58 19.42
C PHE A 202 -2.46 -6.83 18.64
N HIS A 203 -3.11 -7.78 19.31
CA HIS A 203 -3.62 -9.00 18.67
C HIS A 203 -4.64 -8.69 17.57
N ASP A 204 -5.57 -7.78 17.82
CA ASP A 204 -6.61 -7.38 16.87
C ASP A 204 -6.04 -6.73 15.61
N VAL A 205 -5.04 -5.86 15.78
CA VAL A 205 -4.35 -5.17 14.69
C VAL A 205 -3.49 -6.16 13.92
N TYR A 206 -2.75 -7.02 14.63
CA TYR A 206 -1.92 -8.07 14.05
C TYR A 206 -2.74 -9.02 13.17
N GLU A 207 -3.84 -9.55 13.69
CA GLU A 207 -4.70 -10.47 12.93
C GLU A 207 -5.15 -9.84 11.60
N ARG A 208 -5.67 -8.62 11.66
CA ARG A 208 -6.18 -7.92 10.47
C ARG A 208 -5.07 -7.61 9.48
N LEU A 209 -3.90 -7.19 9.95
CA LEU A 209 -2.75 -6.95 9.10
C LEU A 209 -2.33 -8.22 8.36
N VAL A 210 -2.26 -9.36 9.06
CA VAL A 210 -1.91 -10.64 8.42
C VAL A 210 -2.93 -11.02 7.35
N LEU A 211 -4.23 -10.78 7.58
CA LEU A 211 -5.27 -11.03 6.58
C LEU A 211 -5.13 -10.14 5.33
N VAL A 212 -4.68 -8.89 5.48
CA VAL A 212 -4.38 -8.02 4.34
C VAL A 212 -3.15 -8.53 3.58
N LEU A 213 -2.03 -8.78 4.29
CA LEU A 213 -0.77 -9.17 3.66
C LEU A 213 -0.88 -10.52 2.95
N LEU A 214 -1.55 -11.49 3.56
CA LEU A 214 -1.71 -12.85 3.05
C LEU A 214 -2.98 -13.06 2.24
N HIS A 215 -3.71 -11.99 1.88
CA HIS A 215 -4.88 -12.12 1.02
C HIS A 215 -4.51 -12.85 -0.28
N SER A 216 -5.32 -13.85 -0.63
CA SER A 216 -5.11 -14.69 -1.81
C SER A 216 -6.48 -15.18 -2.29
N PRO A 217 -7.07 -14.50 -3.27
CA PRO A 217 -8.42 -14.81 -3.74
C PRO A 217 -8.50 -16.21 -4.36
N GLU A 218 -9.62 -16.90 -4.12
CA GLU A 218 -9.83 -18.26 -4.61
C GLU A 218 -10.10 -18.28 -6.12
N GLN A 219 -9.53 -19.26 -6.82
CA GLN A 219 -10.08 -19.70 -8.09
C GLN A 219 -11.47 -20.28 -7.82
N LYS A 220 -12.54 -19.51 -8.05
CA LYS A 220 -13.88 -20.07 -8.18
C LYS A 220 -13.80 -21.15 -9.25
N LYS A 221 -13.81 -22.42 -8.86
CA LYS A 221 -13.95 -23.56 -9.76
C LYS A 221 -15.28 -23.38 -10.50
N LYS A 222 -15.29 -22.65 -11.61
CA LYS A 222 -16.35 -22.76 -12.60
C LYS A 222 -16.18 -24.15 -13.19
N ASN A 223 -17.15 -25.02 -12.88
CA ASN A 223 -17.28 -26.35 -13.43
C ASN A 223 -17.10 -26.31 -14.97
N SER A 224 -15.96 -26.79 -15.43
CA SER A 224 -15.81 -27.40 -16.75
C SER A 224 -15.14 -28.75 -16.49
N GLY A 225 -15.90 -29.82 -16.72
CA GLY A 225 -15.52 -31.19 -16.36
C GLY A 225 -14.27 -31.70 -17.09
N SER A 226 -13.73 -32.80 -16.54
CA SER A 226 -12.64 -33.65 -17.05
C SER A 226 -11.27 -32.95 -17.20
N SER A 227 -10.15 -33.41 -16.67
CA SER A 227 -9.70 -34.77 -16.37
C SER A 227 -8.69 -34.75 -15.23
N LYS A 228 -8.64 -35.84 -14.44
CA LYS A 228 -7.53 -36.13 -13.53
C LYS A 228 -6.32 -36.48 -14.39
N ASP A 229 -5.27 -35.67 -14.35
CA ASP A 229 -3.92 -36.11 -14.66
C ASP A 229 -2.94 -35.38 -13.75
N HIS A 230 -2.25 -36.16 -12.92
CA HIS A 230 -1.14 -35.73 -12.09
C HIS A 230 0.12 -35.69 -12.94
N SER A 231 0.46 -34.51 -13.47
CA SER A 231 1.80 -34.21 -13.94
C SER A 231 2.22 -32.82 -13.47
N PHE A 232 3.43 -32.74 -12.90
CA PHE A 232 4.11 -31.51 -12.51
C PHE A 232 4.52 -30.70 -13.75
N LEU A 233 3.54 -30.10 -14.43
CA LEU A 233 3.76 -29.15 -15.52
C LEU A 233 3.56 -27.71 -15.01
N PRO A 234 4.26 -26.72 -15.62
CA PRO A 234 4.17 -25.31 -15.23
C PRO A 234 2.72 -24.83 -15.32
N PRO A 235 2.34 -23.78 -14.57
CA PRO A 235 0.94 -23.41 -14.42
C PRO A 235 0.30 -23.10 -15.77
N LYS A 236 -0.98 -23.50 -15.90
CA LYS A 236 -1.90 -23.10 -16.97
C LYS A 236 -1.67 -21.62 -17.31
N LYS A 237 -1.62 -21.31 -18.61
CA LYS A 237 -1.40 -19.96 -19.19
C LYS A 237 -1.91 -18.84 -18.26
N ILE A 238 -1.00 -17.97 -17.81
CA ILE A 238 -1.30 -16.80 -16.96
C ILE A 238 -2.42 -15.99 -17.61
N ASN A 239 -3.53 -15.78 -16.90
CA ASN A 239 -4.62 -14.94 -17.40
C ASN A 239 -4.33 -13.46 -17.10
N LYS A 240 -3.53 -12.85 -17.97
CA LYS A 240 -3.02 -11.47 -17.83
C LYS A 240 -4.11 -10.40 -17.82
N SER A 241 -5.30 -10.68 -18.36
CA SER A 241 -6.41 -9.74 -18.42
C SER A 241 -7.28 -9.72 -17.16
N VAL A 242 -7.20 -10.74 -16.30
CA VAL A 242 -8.02 -10.84 -15.07
C VAL A 242 -7.17 -10.66 -13.81
N LEU A 243 -5.90 -11.05 -13.88
CA LEU A 243 -4.97 -10.98 -12.75
C LEU A 243 -4.82 -9.57 -12.15
N PRO A 244 -4.74 -8.47 -12.95
CA PRO A 244 -4.66 -7.11 -12.42
C PRO A 244 -5.83 -6.69 -11.53
N ILE A 245 -7.01 -7.29 -11.75
CA ILE A 245 -8.25 -6.97 -11.04
C ILE A 245 -8.43 -7.88 -9.83
N ASN A 246 -8.06 -9.15 -9.96
CA ASN A 246 -8.33 -10.16 -8.94
C ASN A 246 -7.14 -10.51 -8.05
N GLY A 247 -5.90 -10.06 -8.29
CA GLY A 247 -4.74 -10.35 -7.45
C GLY A 247 -4.13 -11.75 -7.59
N GLY A 248 -4.94 -12.80 -7.72
CA GLY A 248 -4.54 -14.19 -7.94
C GLY A 248 -3.74 -14.85 -6.81
N THR A 249 -3.31 -16.09 -7.04
CA THR A 249 -2.47 -16.84 -6.07
C THR A 249 -1.03 -16.32 -6.04
N ILE A 250 -0.24 -16.74 -5.05
CA ILE A 250 1.19 -16.35 -5.00
C ILE A 250 1.97 -16.88 -6.22
N GLU A 251 1.64 -18.07 -6.71
CA GLU A 251 2.26 -18.67 -7.90
C GLU A 251 1.92 -17.87 -9.17
N GLU A 252 0.67 -17.43 -9.29
CA GLU A 252 0.23 -16.54 -10.39
C GLU A 252 0.95 -15.19 -10.32
N ARG A 253 1.06 -14.60 -9.12
CA ARG A 253 1.80 -13.34 -8.88
C ARG A 253 3.28 -13.45 -9.20
N VAL A 254 3.95 -14.53 -8.78
CA VAL A 254 5.36 -14.79 -9.11
C VAL A 254 5.54 -14.94 -10.62
N SER A 255 4.67 -15.72 -11.26
CA SER A 255 4.72 -15.92 -12.71
C SER A 255 4.51 -14.61 -13.47
N PHE A 256 3.58 -13.78 -12.99
CA PHE A 256 3.31 -12.46 -13.55
C PHE A 256 4.45 -11.46 -13.31
N PHE A 257 5.10 -11.52 -12.15
CA PHE A 257 6.32 -10.74 -11.87
C PHE A 257 7.43 -11.07 -12.86
N ILE A 258 7.72 -12.36 -13.09
CA ILE A 258 8.76 -12.80 -14.06
C ILE A 258 8.40 -12.34 -15.47
N TYR A 259 7.12 -12.44 -15.84
CA TYR A 259 6.61 -11.96 -17.11
C TYR A 259 6.85 -10.46 -17.30
N CYS A 260 6.45 -9.65 -16.31
CA CYS A 260 6.64 -8.21 -16.35
C CYS A 260 8.13 -7.82 -16.30
N LEU A 261 8.96 -8.54 -15.54
CA LEU A 261 10.41 -8.32 -15.48
C LEU A 261 11.05 -8.46 -16.87
N ARG A 262 10.76 -9.56 -17.57
CA ARG A 262 11.27 -9.81 -18.94
C ARG A 262 10.87 -8.73 -19.92
N LYS A 263 9.65 -8.20 -19.79
CA LYS A 263 9.09 -7.23 -20.72
C LYS A 263 9.52 -5.80 -20.44
N LEU A 264 9.64 -5.43 -19.16
CA LEU A 264 9.92 -4.05 -18.75
C LEU A 264 11.40 -3.77 -18.51
N LEU A 265 12.17 -4.77 -18.08
CA LEU A 265 13.59 -4.72 -17.74
C LEU A 265 14.33 -5.91 -18.40
N PRO A 266 14.36 -5.99 -19.74
CA PRO A 266 14.85 -7.16 -20.45
C PRO A 266 16.34 -7.44 -20.18
N GLU A 267 17.17 -6.40 -20.06
CA GLU A 267 18.60 -6.52 -19.79
C GLU A 267 18.83 -7.15 -18.41
N LEU A 268 18.22 -6.60 -17.36
CA LEU A 268 18.28 -7.17 -16.01
C LEU A 268 17.68 -8.58 -15.95
N SER A 269 16.61 -8.83 -16.70
CA SER A 269 16.00 -10.16 -16.76
C SER A 269 16.92 -11.20 -17.40
N GLN A 270 17.65 -10.81 -18.46
CA GLN A 270 18.60 -11.68 -19.13
C GLN A 270 19.76 -11.99 -18.18
N PHE A 271 20.29 -10.98 -17.51
CA PHE A 271 21.33 -11.15 -16.50
C PHE A 271 20.87 -12.07 -15.35
N PHE A 272 19.64 -11.90 -14.84
CA PHE A 272 19.08 -12.78 -13.80
C PHE A 272 18.90 -14.23 -14.27
N HIS A 273 18.69 -14.43 -15.57
CA HIS A 273 18.63 -15.77 -16.16
C HIS A 273 20.02 -16.42 -16.21
N GLU A 274 21.03 -15.66 -16.65
CA GLU A 274 22.43 -16.08 -16.70
C GLU A 274 22.97 -16.43 -15.31
N GLU A 275 22.76 -15.56 -14.32
CA GLU A 275 23.14 -15.75 -12.91
C GLU A 275 22.19 -16.70 -12.14
N GLN A 276 21.21 -17.30 -12.82
CA GLN A 276 20.25 -18.26 -12.25
C GLN A 276 19.56 -17.74 -10.96
N ILE A 277 19.20 -16.46 -10.92
CA ILE A 277 18.59 -15.79 -9.74
C ILE A 277 17.15 -16.25 -9.49
N LEU A 278 16.46 -16.71 -10.54
CA LEU A 278 15.02 -17.04 -10.54
C LEU A 278 14.72 -18.49 -10.97
N ASN A 279 15.70 -19.39 -10.95
CA ASN A 279 15.57 -20.73 -11.55
C ASN A 279 15.09 -21.82 -10.58
N LYS A 280 14.99 -21.58 -9.26
CA LYS A 280 14.62 -22.60 -8.26
C LYS A 280 13.53 -22.09 -7.30
N PHE A 281 12.40 -21.64 -7.85
CA PHE A 281 11.21 -21.34 -7.07
C PHE A 281 10.80 -22.55 -6.21
N GLY A 282 10.79 -22.37 -4.89
CA GLY A 282 10.46 -23.43 -3.93
C GLY A 282 11.66 -24.15 -3.30
N SER A 283 12.90 -23.83 -3.69
CA SER A 283 14.10 -24.14 -2.92
C SER A 283 14.44 -22.99 -1.96
N SER A 284 15.19 -23.26 -0.87
CA SER A 284 15.56 -22.28 0.17
C SER A 284 16.25 -21.01 -0.34
N ASP A 285 16.77 -21.02 -1.58
CA ASP A 285 17.65 -19.97 -2.10
C ASP A 285 16.86 -18.83 -2.75
N ASP A 286 15.67 -19.08 -3.31
CA ASP A 286 14.82 -18.08 -4.03
C ASP A 286 13.73 -17.45 -3.13
N GLU A 287 13.86 -17.55 -1.80
CA GLU A 287 12.83 -17.06 -0.87
C GLU A 287 12.63 -15.55 -0.91
N TRP A 288 13.59 -14.76 -1.42
CA TRP A 288 13.53 -13.31 -1.39
C TRP A 288 12.26 -12.77 -2.07
N LEU A 289 11.87 -13.34 -3.22
CA LEU A 289 10.69 -12.86 -3.95
C LEU A 289 9.39 -13.15 -3.18
N ILE A 290 9.32 -14.26 -2.46
CA ILE A 290 8.20 -14.59 -1.57
C ILE A 290 8.14 -13.57 -0.42
N TRP A 291 9.28 -13.19 0.15
CA TRP A 291 9.32 -12.15 1.17
C TRP A 291 8.82 -10.80 0.66
N TRP A 292 9.04 -10.48 -0.61
CA TRP A 292 8.55 -9.24 -1.23
C TRP A 292 7.05 -9.32 -1.53
N LEU A 293 6.60 -10.35 -2.27
CA LEU A 293 5.24 -10.42 -2.81
C LEU A 293 4.20 -11.02 -1.86
N LYS A 294 4.55 -12.05 -1.08
CA LYS A 294 3.61 -12.72 -0.16
C LYS A 294 3.59 -12.03 1.20
N PHE A 295 4.76 -11.65 1.71
CA PHE A 295 4.90 -11.14 3.07
C PHE A 295 5.07 -9.61 3.13
N GLY A 296 4.82 -8.89 2.03
CA GLY A 296 4.84 -7.43 1.98
C GLY A 296 6.15 -6.82 2.49
N GLY A 297 7.26 -7.49 2.21
CA GLY A 297 8.60 -7.07 2.60
C GLY A 297 8.96 -7.23 4.07
N ALA A 298 8.16 -7.96 4.88
CA ALA A 298 8.32 -8.08 6.33
C ALA A 298 9.77 -8.33 6.77
N LYS A 299 10.48 -9.28 6.14
CA LYS A 299 11.87 -9.59 6.50
C LYS A 299 12.91 -8.86 5.66
N VAL A 300 12.59 -8.24 4.53
CA VAL A 300 13.61 -7.82 3.55
C VAL A 300 13.77 -6.32 3.44
N TRP A 301 12.70 -5.56 3.67
CA TRP A 301 12.68 -4.11 3.56
C TRP A 301 13.00 -3.44 4.89
N SER A 302 13.51 -2.21 4.81
CA SER A 302 13.74 -1.41 6.00
C SER A 302 12.40 -1.08 6.69
N LYS A 303 12.46 -0.78 7.99
CA LYS A 303 11.31 -0.36 8.79
C LYS A 303 10.50 0.75 8.10
N TYR A 304 11.20 1.78 7.60
CA TYR A 304 10.61 2.96 6.98
C TYR A 304 9.97 2.65 5.63
N ASP A 305 10.70 1.93 4.77
CA ASP A 305 10.22 1.61 3.42
C ASP A 305 8.98 0.73 3.50
N ARG A 306 9.05 -0.29 4.36
CA ARG A 306 7.92 -1.18 4.64
C ARG A 306 6.74 -0.43 5.23
N GLY A 307 6.96 0.49 6.17
CA GLY A 307 5.90 1.33 6.73
C GLY A 307 5.15 2.11 5.66
N ARG A 308 5.87 2.71 4.70
CA ARG A 308 5.27 3.45 3.58
C ARG A 308 4.51 2.55 2.60
N ILE A 309 5.02 1.35 2.29
CA ILE A 309 4.30 0.37 1.46
C ILE A 309 3.06 -0.15 2.18
N TRP A 310 3.13 -0.37 3.49
CA TRP A 310 1.94 -0.77 4.26
C TRP A 310 0.92 0.36 4.33
N ASP A 311 1.31 1.64 4.42
CA ASP A 311 0.36 2.75 4.28
C ASP A 311 -0.39 2.68 2.93
N LEU A 312 0.32 2.37 1.83
CA LEU A 312 -0.28 2.20 0.50
C LEU A 312 -1.29 1.03 0.47
N LEU A 313 -0.90 -0.14 0.98
CA LEU A 313 -1.74 -1.34 1.04
C LEU A 313 -2.97 -1.12 1.92
N LEU A 314 -2.81 -0.53 3.11
CA LEU A 314 -3.90 -0.27 4.05
C LEU A 314 -4.85 0.84 3.58
N GLY A 315 -4.35 1.75 2.73
CA GLY A 315 -5.16 2.77 2.07
C GLY A 315 -5.91 2.27 0.82
N TRP A 316 -5.78 0.99 0.47
CA TRP A 316 -6.41 0.43 -0.72
C TRP A 316 -7.94 0.49 -0.63
N ARG A 317 -8.55 1.02 -1.71
CA ARG A 317 -10.00 1.23 -1.77
C ARG A 317 -10.48 1.23 -3.21
N LEU A 318 -11.58 0.54 -3.44
CA LEU A 318 -12.29 0.53 -4.71
C LEU A 318 -13.42 1.54 -4.71
N LYS A 319 -13.68 2.14 -5.87
CA LYS A 319 -14.89 2.92 -6.11
C LYS A 319 -16.08 1.96 -6.12
N ASN A 320 -17.17 2.34 -5.45
CA ASN A 320 -18.42 1.61 -5.54
C ASN A 320 -19.14 2.11 -6.80
N PRO A 321 -19.41 1.25 -7.80
CA PRO A 321 -20.02 1.67 -9.06
C PRO A 321 -21.44 2.22 -8.88
N LYS A 322 -22.09 1.94 -7.73
CA LYS A 322 -23.44 2.45 -7.40
C LYS A 322 -23.43 3.85 -6.78
N LYS A 323 -22.26 4.45 -6.55
CA LYS A 323 -22.12 5.74 -5.86
C LYS A 323 -21.48 6.77 -6.78
N ASN A 324 -22.06 7.98 -6.79
CA ASN A 324 -21.56 9.09 -7.58
C ASN A 324 -20.38 9.80 -6.86
N THR A 325 -19.73 10.74 -7.56
CA THR A 325 -18.60 11.49 -7.00
C THR A 325 -18.99 12.35 -5.80
N LEU A 326 -20.20 12.94 -5.82
CA LEU A 326 -20.73 13.76 -4.72
C LEU A 326 -20.77 12.99 -3.40
N TYR A 327 -21.24 11.73 -3.41
CA TYR A 327 -21.22 10.86 -2.24
C TYR A 327 -19.82 10.75 -1.62
N TYR A 328 -18.77 10.68 -2.44
CA TYR A 328 -17.40 10.55 -1.94
C TYR A 328 -16.83 11.87 -1.43
N VAL A 329 -17.18 12.99 -2.06
CA VAL A 329 -16.81 14.33 -1.56
C VAL A 329 -17.43 14.57 -0.18
N GLU A 330 -18.70 14.22 0.00
CA GLU A 330 -19.38 14.28 1.29
C GLU A 330 -18.72 13.38 2.33
N LYS A 331 -18.33 12.15 1.96
CA LYS A 331 -17.60 11.22 2.85
C LYS A 331 -16.19 11.68 3.19
N LEU A 332 -15.63 12.62 2.44
CA LEU A 332 -14.34 13.25 2.72
C LEU A 332 -14.54 14.62 3.39
N ASP A 333 -15.65 14.81 4.12
CA ASP A 333 -15.99 16.04 4.84
C ASP A 333 -15.89 17.30 3.95
N ASN A 334 -16.30 17.18 2.69
CA ASN A 334 -16.21 18.22 1.66
C ASN A 334 -14.78 18.73 1.46
N ILE A 335 -13.83 17.81 1.33
CA ILE A 335 -12.42 18.09 1.04
C ILE A 335 -12.28 19.18 -0.04
N ASP A 336 -11.46 20.19 0.27
CA ASP A 336 -11.27 21.31 -0.62
C ASP A 336 -10.40 20.93 -1.84
N LYS A 337 -10.57 21.69 -2.93
CA LYS A 337 -9.85 21.41 -4.18
C LYS A 337 -8.33 21.53 -4.04
N LYS A 338 -7.82 22.38 -3.15
CA LYS A 338 -6.38 22.59 -2.95
C LYS A 338 -5.77 21.37 -2.26
N SER A 339 -6.41 20.85 -1.21
CA SER A 339 -6.00 19.61 -0.56
C SER A 339 -6.05 18.42 -1.51
N LEU A 340 -7.09 18.31 -2.34
CA LEU A 340 -7.17 17.23 -3.33
C LEU A 340 -6.09 17.35 -4.41
N ALA A 341 -5.79 18.57 -4.88
CA ALA A 341 -4.70 18.81 -5.83
C ALA A 341 -3.33 18.43 -5.23
N LYS A 342 -3.09 18.69 -3.93
CA LYS A 342 -1.88 18.25 -3.23
C LYS A 342 -1.74 16.73 -3.17
N LEU A 343 -2.86 16.00 -3.04
CA LEU A 343 -2.88 14.54 -3.01
C LEU A 343 -2.57 13.94 -4.39
N GLY A 344 -3.05 14.57 -5.46
CA GLY A 344 -2.80 14.12 -6.83
C GLY A 344 -3.69 12.94 -7.26
N PRO A 345 -3.52 12.46 -8.51
CA PRO A 345 -4.25 11.31 -9.03
C PRO A 345 -3.78 10.00 -8.39
N ASP A 346 -4.54 8.93 -8.58
CA ASP A 346 -4.12 7.60 -8.14
C ASP A 346 -2.84 7.16 -8.84
N ILE A 347 -1.81 6.71 -8.11
CA ILE A 347 -0.51 6.31 -8.68
C ILE A 347 -0.64 5.29 -9.83
N PHE A 348 -1.56 4.33 -9.71
CA PHE A 348 -1.78 3.24 -10.66
C PHE A 348 -2.93 3.53 -11.64
N TRP A 349 -3.12 4.80 -11.99
CA TRP A 349 -4.10 5.20 -12.99
C TRP A 349 -3.83 4.55 -14.38
N SER A 350 -4.91 4.27 -15.11
CA SER A 350 -4.89 3.70 -16.47
C SER A 350 -5.09 4.78 -17.52
N LEU A 351 -4.50 4.60 -18.70
CA LEU A 351 -4.65 5.52 -19.84
C LEU A 351 -6.12 5.71 -20.19
N SER A 352 -6.54 6.98 -20.27
CA SER A 352 -7.90 7.34 -20.69
C SER A 352 -7.98 7.23 -22.21
N ASN A 353 -8.95 6.49 -22.74
CA ASN A 353 -9.28 6.53 -24.17
C ASN A 353 -9.98 7.87 -24.48
N ASP A 354 -9.25 8.98 -24.45
CA ASP A 354 -9.79 10.27 -24.90
C ASP A 354 -9.39 10.61 -26.35
N GLU A 355 -8.58 9.77 -27.01
CA GLU A 355 -8.29 9.93 -28.44
C GLU A 355 -8.42 8.61 -29.22
N SER A 356 -9.36 8.63 -30.17
CA SER A 356 -9.53 7.73 -31.32
C SER A 356 -10.40 6.46 -31.19
N TYR A 357 -11.31 6.36 -32.17
CA TYR A 357 -12.25 5.29 -32.54
C TYR A 357 -13.63 5.28 -31.86
N GLY A 358 -14.64 5.64 -32.65
CA GLY A 358 -16.04 5.69 -32.25
C GLY A 358 -16.56 4.35 -31.71
N ALA A 359 -17.13 4.40 -30.52
CA ALA A 359 -17.72 3.26 -29.84
C ALA A 359 -18.98 2.75 -30.57
N SER A 360 -18.83 1.68 -31.35
CA SER A 360 -19.96 0.79 -31.66
C SER A 360 -20.22 -0.10 -30.45
N LYS A 361 -21.46 -0.13 -29.95
CA LYS A 361 -21.90 -1.00 -28.84
C LYS A 361 -21.47 -2.46 -29.08
N PRO A 362 -20.92 -3.17 -28.08
CA PRO A 362 -20.55 -4.57 -28.26
C PRO A 362 -21.81 -5.45 -28.29
N ASN A 363 -21.91 -6.29 -29.32
CA ASN A 363 -22.78 -7.46 -29.33
C ASN A 363 -22.30 -8.44 -28.24
N ASN A 364 -23.25 -8.96 -27.45
CA ASN A 364 -23.02 -9.69 -26.21
C ASN A 364 -22.32 -11.07 -26.30
N ASP A 365 -21.80 -11.48 -27.47
CA ASP A 365 -21.35 -12.85 -27.70
C ASP A 365 -19.90 -13.02 -28.22
N MET A 366 -19.05 -11.98 -28.18
CA MET A 366 -17.62 -12.13 -28.48
C MET A 366 -16.78 -12.28 -27.20
N ARG A 367 -15.78 -13.18 -27.28
CA ARG A 367 -14.97 -13.71 -26.18
C ARG A 367 -14.36 -12.62 -25.28
N ARG A 368 -14.74 -12.61 -23.99
CA ARG A 368 -14.22 -11.76 -22.88
C ARG A 368 -12.75 -12.00 -22.50
N ASN A 369 -11.85 -12.07 -23.48
CA ASN A 369 -10.45 -12.46 -23.27
C ASN A 369 -9.44 -11.51 -23.93
N SER A 370 -9.83 -10.29 -24.34
CA SER A 370 -8.89 -9.33 -24.94
C SER A 370 -8.35 -8.34 -23.90
N PHE A 371 -7.13 -7.83 -24.07
CA PHE A 371 -6.63 -6.72 -23.26
C PHE A 371 -7.45 -5.44 -23.42
N LYS A 372 -8.17 -5.28 -24.54
CA LYS A 372 -9.15 -4.21 -24.71
C LYS A 372 -10.26 -4.28 -23.66
N ASP A 373 -10.72 -5.49 -23.31
CA ASP A 373 -11.72 -5.70 -22.27
C ASP A 373 -11.18 -5.30 -20.88
N LEU A 374 -9.90 -5.58 -20.58
CA LEU A 374 -9.25 -5.15 -19.33
C LEU A 374 -9.17 -3.63 -19.25
N VAL A 375 -8.74 -2.96 -20.31
CA VAL A 375 -8.65 -1.49 -20.34
C VAL A 375 -10.03 -0.87 -20.22
N GLU A 376 -11.02 -1.43 -20.92
CA GLU A 376 -12.42 -1.04 -20.76
C GLU A 376 -12.92 -1.29 -19.34
N GLU A 377 -12.59 -2.40 -18.67
CA GLU A 377 -12.99 -2.65 -17.29
C GLU A 377 -12.33 -1.65 -16.31
N LEU A 378 -11.05 -1.34 -16.52
CA LEU A 378 -10.31 -0.31 -15.75
C LEU A 378 -10.81 1.12 -16.03
N ASN A 379 -11.44 1.36 -17.18
CA ASN A 379 -11.90 2.68 -17.63
C ASN A 379 -13.42 2.89 -17.53
N ASN A 380 -14.24 1.84 -17.53
CA ASN A 380 -15.70 1.93 -17.49
C ASN A 380 -16.22 2.44 -16.13
N ASP A 381 -15.40 2.36 -15.08
CA ASP A 381 -15.60 3.09 -13.83
C ASP A 381 -15.55 4.64 -13.98
N LEU A 382 -15.03 5.14 -15.11
CA LEU A 382 -14.95 6.55 -15.49
C LEU A 382 -16.10 7.00 -16.43
N LEU A 383 -16.67 6.09 -17.25
CA LEU A 383 -17.70 6.46 -18.25
C LEU A 383 -19.12 6.58 -17.66
N LEU A 384 -19.42 5.86 -16.59
CA LEU A 384 -20.70 6.01 -15.87
C LEU A 384 -20.86 7.40 -15.22
N SER A 385 -19.77 8.16 -15.01
CA SER A 385 -19.89 9.56 -14.55
C SER A 385 -20.11 10.57 -15.68
N LYS A 386 -19.88 10.22 -16.94
CA LYS A 386 -20.15 11.11 -18.10
C LYS A 386 -21.59 10.98 -18.61
N LEU A 387 -22.30 9.87 -18.35
CA LEU A 387 -23.70 9.70 -18.77
C LEU A 387 -24.70 10.55 -17.95
N ASP A 388 -24.40 10.85 -16.68
CA ASP A 388 -25.32 11.63 -15.83
C ASP A 388 -25.31 13.14 -16.12
N THR A 389 -24.41 13.63 -16.99
CA THR A 389 -24.43 15.02 -17.49
C THR A 389 -25.31 15.22 -18.73
N LYS A 390 -26.00 14.17 -19.20
CA LYS A 390 -27.00 14.25 -20.27
C LYS A 390 -28.26 13.48 -19.87
N THR A 391 -28.98 13.96 -18.86
CA THR A 391 -30.42 13.70 -18.77
C THR A 391 -31.16 14.97 -19.11
N ASP A 392 -31.64 15.00 -20.35
CA ASP A 392 -32.56 15.98 -20.86
C ASP A 392 -33.80 16.07 -19.97
N SER A 393 -34.08 17.30 -19.56
CA SER A 393 -35.42 17.79 -19.28
C SER A 393 -36.35 17.44 -20.43
N SER A 394 -37.11 16.35 -20.32
CA SER A 394 -38.26 16.12 -21.20
C SER A 394 -39.29 15.21 -20.54
N THR A 395 -40.25 15.82 -19.84
CA THR A 395 -41.66 15.40 -19.87
C THR A 395 -42.52 16.55 -19.34
N LEU A 396 -43.15 17.33 -20.23
CA LEU A 396 -44.61 17.32 -20.42
C LEU A 396 -45.04 18.31 -21.53
N SER A 397 -45.82 17.78 -22.45
CA SER A 397 -46.99 18.41 -23.08
C SER A 397 -46.81 19.51 -24.14
N SER A 398 -47.14 19.17 -25.39
CA SER A 398 -47.90 20.09 -26.24
C SER A 398 -49.06 19.37 -26.94
N ARG A 399 -50.28 19.75 -26.55
CA ARG A 399 -51.48 19.73 -27.39
C ARG A 399 -51.99 21.18 -27.41
N ARG A 400 -52.12 21.74 -28.62
CA ARG A 400 -52.72 23.05 -29.01
C ARG A 400 -54.05 23.35 -28.27
N ALA A 401 -54.58 24.57 -28.13
CA ALA A 401 -54.50 25.82 -28.88
C ALA A 401 -55.03 27.03 -28.03
N SER A 402 -54.88 28.26 -28.55
CA SER A 402 -55.64 29.52 -28.28
C SER A 402 -55.56 30.09 -26.85
N GLU A 403 -55.42 31.39 -26.57
CA GLU A 403 -55.73 32.62 -27.30
C GLU A 403 -55.12 33.82 -26.53
N ALA A 404 -54.82 34.90 -27.28
CA ALA A 404 -54.80 36.32 -26.91
C ALA A 404 -54.26 36.79 -25.53
N SER A 405 -53.17 37.57 -25.55
CA SER A 405 -53.21 39.01 -25.22
C SER A 405 -51.82 39.65 -25.30
N SER A 406 -51.74 40.72 -26.08
CA SER A 406 -50.56 41.54 -26.38
C SER A 406 -50.64 42.89 -25.67
N THR A 407 -49.52 43.33 -25.06
CA THR A 407 -49.03 44.70 -24.71
C THR A 407 -48.21 44.55 -23.42
N THR A 408 -46.95 44.97 -23.24
CA THR A 408 -46.12 46.03 -23.82
C THR A 408 -44.66 45.79 -23.41
N SER A 409 -43.74 46.29 -24.24
CA SER A 409 -42.28 46.26 -24.19
C SER A 409 -41.66 47.03 -23.02
N ALA A 410 -40.55 46.51 -22.45
CA ALA A 410 -39.45 47.33 -21.94
C ALA A 410 -38.15 46.52 -21.67
N VAL A 411 -37.14 46.81 -22.49
CA VAL A 411 -35.72 47.03 -22.16
C VAL A 411 -34.84 45.86 -21.67
N SER A 412 -33.94 45.48 -22.58
CA SER A 412 -32.70 44.73 -22.37
C SER A 412 -31.74 45.42 -21.40
N GLN A 413 -31.27 44.70 -20.38
CA GLN A 413 -29.94 44.94 -19.80
C GLN A 413 -29.26 43.60 -19.50
N SER A 414 -28.18 43.37 -20.23
CA SER A 414 -27.18 42.33 -20.03
C SER A 414 -26.51 42.48 -18.66
N THR A 415 -26.67 41.47 -17.80
CA THR A 415 -25.75 41.25 -16.69
C THR A 415 -25.16 39.86 -16.84
N ALA A 416 -23.89 39.79 -17.17
CA ALA A 416 -23.12 38.57 -17.28
C ALA A 416 -23.00 37.93 -15.89
N SER A 417 -23.88 36.97 -15.58
CA SER A 417 -23.65 36.02 -14.50
C SER A 417 -22.84 34.85 -15.05
N SER A 418 -21.53 34.90 -14.83
CA SER A 418 -20.61 33.79 -15.03
C SER A 418 -21.03 32.60 -14.16
N GLN A 419 -21.83 31.70 -14.73
CA GLN A 419 -21.98 30.34 -14.23
C GLN A 419 -20.68 29.59 -14.54
N THR A 420 -19.74 29.62 -13.58
CA THR A 420 -18.59 28.71 -13.58
C THR A 420 -19.10 27.29 -13.38
N THR A 421 -19.05 26.50 -14.45
CA THR A 421 -19.34 25.07 -14.47
C THR A 421 -18.43 24.32 -13.49
N ILE A 422 -19.01 23.38 -12.76
CA ILE A 422 -18.36 22.48 -11.80
C ILE A 422 -17.52 21.47 -12.60
N GLY A 423 -16.35 21.90 -13.08
CA GLY A 423 -15.34 21.04 -13.71
C GLY A 423 -14.35 20.48 -12.68
N ASP A 424 -14.10 19.18 -12.80
CA ASP A 424 -12.92 18.40 -12.40
C ASP A 424 -12.45 18.40 -10.94
N VAL A 425 -13.26 17.79 -10.06
CA VAL A 425 -12.76 17.27 -8.76
C VAL A 425 -12.95 15.75 -8.75
N ALA A 426 -11.95 15.01 -9.23
CA ALA A 426 -11.98 13.55 -9.25
C ALA A 426 -11.24 12.99 -8.01
N VAL A 427 -11.99 12.36 -7.10
CA VAL A 427 -11.39 11.63 -5.97
C VAL A 427 -10.64 10.40 -6.48
N PRO A 428 -9.36 10.19 -6.11
CA PRO A 428 -8.59 9.05 -6.61
C PRO A 428 -8.98 7.75 -5.92
N PHE A 429 -9.13 6.69 -6.72
CA PHE A 429 -9.43 5.31 -6.29
C PHE A 429 -8.47 4.33 -6.95
N SER A 430 -8.20 3.23 -6.24
CA SER A 430 -7.45 2.11 -6.80
C SER A 430 -8.24 1.46 -7.93
N LYS A 431 -7.57 1.17 -9.03
CA LYS A 431 -8.11 0.34 -10.12
C LYS A 431 -7.55 -1.08 -10.13
N LEU A 432 -6.39 -1.27 -9.50
CA LEU A 432 -5.68 -2.54 -9.44
C LEU A 432 -5.85 -3.18 -8.07
N ASP A 433 -5.73 -4.50 -8.04
CA ASP A 433 -5.56 -5.23 -6.79
C ASP A 433 -4.25 -4.82 -6.09
N ALA A 434 -4.31 -4.64 -4.77
CA ALA A 434 -3.19 -4.15 -3.96
C ALA A 434 -1.93 -5.02 -4.08
N HIS A 435 -2.08 -6.33 -4.30
CA HIS A 435 -0.95 -7.25 -4.44
C HIS A 435 -0.34 -7.24 -5.84
N ILE A 436 -1.07 -6.76 -6.84
CA ILE A 436 -0.53 -6.49 -8.18
C ILE A 436 0.27 -5.19 -8.17
N GLU A 437 -0.20 -4.16 -7.47
CA GLU A 437 0.59 -2.94 -7.24
C GLU A 437 1.96 -3.27 -6.64
N LEU A 438 2.01 -4.23 -5.71
CA LEU A 438 3.24 -4.72 -5.07
C LEU A 438 4.26 -5.34 -6.05
N ILE A 439 3.78 -5.94 -7.15
CA ILE A 439 4.64 -6.48 -8.22
C ILE A 439 5.37 -5.34 -8.91
N PHE A 440 4.66 -4.28 -9.30
CA PHE A 440 5.26 -3.12 -9.96
C PHE A 440 6.19 -2.33 -9.03
N ILE A 441 5.85 -2.25 -7.73
CA ILE A 441 6.75 -1.68 -6.71
C ILE A 441 8.04 -2.48 -6.61
N SER A 442 7.94 -3.81 -6.65
CA SER A 442 9.09 -4.71 -6.65
C SER A 442 9.97 -4.52 -7.90
N LEU A 443 9.36 -4.36 -9.08
CA LEU A 443 10.09 -4.07 -10.33
C LEU A 443 10.77 -2.71 -10.29
N ALA A 444 10.09 -1.66 -9.79
CA ALA A 444 10.68 -0.34 -9.63
C ALA A 444 11.87 -0.36 -8.65
N LEU A 445 11.77 -1.15 -7.56
CA LEU A 445 12.89 -1.35 -6.64
C LEU A 445 14.10 -2.01 -7.30
N LEU A 446 13.88 -2.98 -8.19
CA LEU A 446 14.96 -3.60 -8.98
C LEU A 446 15.56 -2.61 -9.97
N LYS A 447 14.72 -1.91 -10.74
CA LYS A 447 15.15 -0.87 -11.68
C LYS A 447 16.03 0.18 -11.02
N SER A 448 15.67 0.64 -9.81
CA SER A 448 16.46 1.62 -9.05
C SER A 448 17.87 1.15 -8.64
N LYS A 449 18.14 -0.15 -8.76
CA LYS A 449 19.41 -0.80 -8.42
C LYS A 449 19.99 -1.60 -9.57
N GLU A 450 19.49 -1.42 -10.80
CA GLU A 450 19.88 -2.21 -11.96
C GLU A 450 21.40 -2.20 -12.17
N ASN A 451 22.02 -1.02 -12.23
CA ASN A 451 23.46 -0.89 -12.39
C ASN A 451 24.25 -1.60 -11.27
N LEU A 452 23.76 -1.53 -10.04
CA LEU A 452 24.41 -2.23 -8.92
C LEU A 452 24.24 -3.75 -9.05
N LEU A 453 23.06 -4.23 -9.46
CA LEU A 453 22.77 -5.66 -9.55
C LEU A 453 23.60 -6.34 -10.63
N VAL A 454 23.86 -5.68 -11.75
CA VAL A 454 24.65 -6.23 -12.87
C VAL A 454 26.14 -6.32 -12.53
N GLU A 455 26.62 -5.61 -11.51
CA GLU A 455 28.01 -5.68 -11.03
C GLU A 455 28.25 -6.81 -10.01
N LEU A 456 27.19 -7.41 -9.47
CA LEU A 456 27.26 -8.39 -8.38
C LEU A 456 27.17 -9.82 -8.91
N ASP A 457 27.75 -10.76 -8.18
CA ASP A 457 27.58 -12.19 -8.47
C ASP A 457 26.24 -12.75 -7.96
N GLN A 458 25.90 -13.98 -8.34
CA GLN A 458 24.72 -14.69 -7.88
C GLN A 458 24.51 -14.63 -6.35
N HIS A 459 25.56 -14.84 -5.54
CA HIS A 459 25.43 -14.91 -4.08
C HIS A 459 25.18 -13.52 -3.49
N GLU A 460 25.90 -12.52 -3.98
CA GLU A 460 25.78 -11.13 -3.57
C GLU A 460 24.40 -10.55 -3.91
N ILE A 461 23.87 -10.85 -5.11
CA ILE A 461 22.51 -10.47 -5.51
C ILE A 461 21.49 -11.05 -4.54
N ARG A 462 21.58 -12.36 -4.26
CA ARG A 462 20.66 -13.05 -3.34
C ARG A 462 20.74 -12.47 -1.93
N GLN A 463 21.95 -12.17 -1.46
CA GLN A 463 22.17 -11.53 -0.17
C GLN A 463 21.58 -10.13 -0.11
N LEU A 464 21.79 -9.32 -1.16
CA LEU A 464 21.25 -7.97 -1.28
C LEU A 464 19.72 -7.97 -1.31
N LEU A 465 19.09 -8.82 -2.13
CA LEU A 465 17.63 -8.89 -2.26
C LEU A 465 16.95 -9.47 -1.01
N SER A 466 17.67 -10.30 -0.25
CA SER A 466 17.24 -10.82 1.05
C SER A 466 17.40 -9.81 2.19
N ARG A 467 18.15 -8.72 1.96
CA ARG A 467 18.37 -7.65 2.95
C ARG A 467 18.69 -6.33 2.26
N LEU A 468 17.65 -5.60 1.86
CA LEU A 468 17.85 -4.28 1.27
C LEU A 468 18.35 -3.29 2.35
N PRO A 469 19.48 -2.61 2.12
CA PRO A 469 19.95 -1.58 3.05
C PRO A 469 18.96 -0.40 3.08
N SER A 470 18.78 0.19 4.26
CA SER A 470 17.99 1.41 4.43
C SER A 470 18.69 2.61 3.78
N LYS A 471 18.38 2.89 2.50
CA LYS A 471 18.86 4.11 1.84
C LYS A 471 18.29 5.38 2.51
N SER A 472 17.10 5.28 3.10
CA SER A 472 16.45 6.34 3.90
C SER A 472 17.24 6.74 5.16
N TYR A 473 18.25 5.97 5.58
CA TYR A 473 19.03 6.22 6.80
C TYR A 473 20.53 6.51 6.56
N LYS A 474 21.09 6.15 5.40
CA LYS A 474 22.53 6.25 5.15
C LYS A 474 22.85 6.88 3.80
N TYR A 475 22.62 8.19 3.67
CA TYR A 475 23.43 9.00 2.75
C TYR A 475 24.52 9.72 3.55
N LYS A 476 25.68 9.06 3.73
CA LYS A 476 26.90 9.80 4.06
C LYS A 476 27.27 10.60 2.82
N GLN A 477 27.05 11.92 2.88
CA GLN A 477 27.53 12.85 1.86
C GLN A 477 29.02 12.60 1.60
N LYS A 478 29.36 12.23 0.37
CA LYS A 478 30.72 12.36 -0.13
C LYS A 478 30.97 13.88 -0.19
N LYS A 479 31.73 14.42 0.76
CA LYS A 479 32.18 15.83 0.75
C LYS A 479 32.94 16.08 -0.56
N GLN A 480 32.29 16.69 -1.55
CA GLN A 480 32.99 17.47 -2.56
C GLN A 480 32.80 18.93 -2.19
N PHE A 481 33.89 19.52 -1.69
CA PHE A 481 34.07 20.96 -1.63
C PHE A 481 33.95 21.51 -3.05
N VAL A 482 32.86 22.20 -3.36
CA VAL A 482 32.83 23.17 -4.45
C VAL A 482 32.29 24.47 -3.89
N LYS A 483 33.12 25.52 -4.01
CA LYS A 483 32.88 26.87 -3.52
C LYS A 483 31.55 27.42 -4.03
N SER A 484 30.90 28.13 -3.13
CA SER A 484 29.79 29.05 -3.32
C SER A 484 29.96 29.97 -4.54
N SER A 485 28.89 30.12 -5.32
CA SER A 485 28.57 31.38 -5.99
C SER A 485 27.07 31.57 -5.90
N SER A 486 26.71 32.67 -5.24
CA SER A 486 25.38 33.21 -5.07
C SER A 486 24.76 33.57 -6.41
N ASP A 487 23.46 33.32 -6.58
CA ASP A 487 22.53 34.41 -6.92
C ASP A 487 21.07 34.04 -6.63
N LYS A 488 20.36 35.04 -6.09
CA LYS A 488 18.97 35.00 -5.65
C LYS A 488 18.06 35.35 -6.82
N THR A 489 16.95 34.64 -6.96
CA THR A 489 15.67 35.24 -7.40
C THR A 489 14.52 34.59 -6.64
N ASN A 490 13.83 35.43 -5.87
CA ASN A 490 12.61 35.14 -5.14
C ASN A 490 11.47 34.79 -6.10
N ASP A 491 10.71 33.75 -5.80
CA ASP A 491 9.27 33.78 -6.03
C ASP A 491 8.52 33.08 -4.89
N ASN A 492 7.64 33.84 -4.25
CA ASN A 492 6.94 33.51 -3.01
C ASN A 492 5.64 32.75 -3.33
N THR A 493 5.56 31.49 -2.93
CA THR A 493 4.28 30.86 -2.56
C THR A 493 4.53 30.00 -1.32
N TYR A 494 3.96 30.41 -0.18
CA TYR A 494 4.18 29.79 1.12
C TYR A 494 3.59 28.37 1.17
N ASN A 495 4.37 27.37 0.74
CA ASN A 495 4.28 26.01 1.24
C ASN A 495 5.34 25.89 2.34
N ILE A 496 4.93 26.01 3.61
CA ILE A 496 5.85 25.82 4.74
C ILE A 496 6.12 24.33 4.87
N ILE A 497 7.25 23.91 4.32
CA ILE A 497 7.78 22.56 4.42
C ILE A 497 8.68 22.52 5.65
N ILE A 498 8.25 21.86 6.73
CA ILE A 498 9.02 21.73 7.98
C ILE A 498 9.90 20.47 7.87
N SER A 499 11.20 20.69 7.67
CA SER A 499 12.20 19.62 7.53
C SER A 499 13.10 19.54 8.76
N ASN A 500 13.55 18.32 9.07
CA ASN A 500 14.57 18.06 10.09
C ASN A 500 16.02 18.25 9.59
N ASP A 501 16.19 18.67 8.34
CA ASP A 501 17.49 18.77 7.67
C ASP A 501 17.91 20.23 7.45
N SER A 502 19.23 20.49 7.48
CA SER A 502 19.79 21.73 6.93
C SER A 502 19.43 21.86 5.45
N GLN A 503 19.33 23.09 4.93
CA GLN A 503 18.80 23.46 3.59
C GLN A 503 19.42 22.75 2.35
N HIS A 504 20.32 21.78 2.52
CA HIS A 504 21.02 21.05 1.47
C HIS A 504 20.84 19.52 1.49
N ASN A 505 20.00 18.95 2.36
CA ASN A 505 19.66 17.51 2.34
C ASN A 505 18.26 17.28 1.75
N HIS A 506 18.15 17.15 0.43
CA HIS A 506 16.96 16.58 -0.19
C HIS A 506 17.20 15.09 -0.50
N LYS A 507 16.44 14.21 0.17
CA LYS A 507 15.62 13.13 -0.44
C LYS A 507 15.05 12.21 0.64
N VAL A 508 13.94 12.65 1.25
CA VAL A 508 13.03 11.83 2.08
C VAL A 508 12.08 11.00 1.20
N ASP A 509 12.04 11.27 -0.12
CA ASP A 509 11.06 10.66 -1.03
C ASP A 509 11.56 9.39 -1.73
N PHE A 510 12.54 8.66 -1.20
CA PHE A 510 13.08 7.49 -1.92
C PHE A 510 11.96 6.51 -2.28
N MET A 511 11.15 6.10 -1.29
CA MET A 511 10.07 5.16 -1.55
C MET A 511 8.90 5.77 -2.31
N ASP A 512 8.60 7.07 -2.15
CA ASP A 512 7.59 7.72 -2.98
C ASP A 512 8.02 7.80 -4.45
N ASN A 513 9.32 8.01 -4.73
CA ASN A 513 9.86 7.90 -6.09
C ASN A 513 9.75 6.48 -6.65
N ILE A 514 10.01 5.45 -5.83
CA ILE A 514 9.82 4.05 -6.22
C ILE A 514 8.34 3.76 -6.52
N ILE A 515 7.42 4.25 -5.69
CA ILE A 515 5.97 4.07 -5.88
C ILE A 515 5.51 4.78 -7.16
N ASN A 516 5.98 6.01 -7.41
CA ASN A 516 5.67 6.74 -8.64
C ASN A 516 6.20 6.02 -9.88
N GLU A 517 7.46 5.55 -9.82
CA GLU A 517 8.07 4.74 -10.88
C GLU A 517 7.30 3.43 -11.12
N ALA A 518 6.76 2.80 -10.06
CA ALA A 518 5.91 1.62 -10.19
C ALA A 518 4.63 1.92 -10.99
N GLY A 519 4.02 3.09 -10.78
CA GLY A 519 2.91 3.57 -11.60
C GLY A 519 3.29 3.75 -13.07
N GLU A 520 4.48 4.27 -13.37
CA GLU A 520 4.97 4.39 -14.74
C GLU A 520 5.25 3.04 -15.40
N LEU A 521 5.84 2.10 -14.65
CA LEU A 521 6.06 0.73 -15.12
C LEU A 521 4.74 0.01 -15.41
N TRP A 522 3.72 0.23 -14.58
CA TRP A 522 2.36 -0.25 -14.83
C TRP A 522 1.82 0.28 -16.16
N ARG A 523 1.88 1.61 -16.37
CA ARG A 523 1.40 2.24 -17.62
C ARG A 523 2.18 1.75 -18.84
N LYS A 524 3.50 1.64 -18.74
CA LYS A 524 4.37 1.11 -19.81
C LYS A 524 4.01 -0.33 -20.16
N TRP A 525 3.77 -1.18 -19.16
CA TRP A 525 3.36 -2.55 -19.37
C TRP A 525 1.99 -2.62 -20.06
N LEU A 526 1.01 -1.89 -19.53
CA LEU A 526 -0.35 -1.86 -20.06
C LEU A 526 -0.36 -1.43 -21.54
N TRP A 527 0.34 -0.34 -21.87
CA TRP A 527 0.49 0.15 -23.24
C TRP A 527 1.14 -0.88 -24.17
N SER A 528 2.18 -1.57 -23.69
CA SER A 528 2.87 -2.59 -24.48
C SER A 528 2.02 -3.84 -24.72
N GLU A 529 1.12 -4.22 -23.80
CA GLU A 529 0.14 -5.27 -24.09
C GLU A 529 -0.91 -4.79 -25.10
N MET A 530 -1.38 -3.55 -24.99
CA MET A 530 -2.38 -3.01 -25.92
C MET A 530 -1.89 -2.99 -27.38
N ILE A 531 -0.62 -2.65 -27.61
CA ILE A 531 -0.01 -2.66 -28.95
C ILE A 531 0.20 -4.08 -29.48
N GLU A 532 0.58 -5.03 -28.62
CA GLU A 532 0.79 -6.42 -29.04
C GLU A 532 -0.53 -7.16 -29.33
N ASP A 533 -1.63 -6.73 -28.69
CA ASP A 533 -2.98 -7.26 -28.91
C ASP A 533 -3.70 -6.63 -30.12
N SER A 534 -3.22 -5.51 -30.66
CA SER A 534 -3.78 -4.80 -31.82
C SER A 534 -3.17 -5.27 -33.13
#